data_AF-A0AA97IHV1-F1
#
_entry.id   AF-A0AA97IHV1-F1
#
_cell.length_a   1.000
_cell.length_b   1.000
_cell.length_c   1.000
_cell.angle_alpha   90.00
_cell.angle_beta   90.00
_cell.angle_gamma   90.00
#
_symmetry.space_group_name_H-M   'P 1'
#
loop_
_entity.id
_entity.type
_entity.pdbx_description
1 polymer ?
#
loop_
_entity_poly.entity_id
_entity_poly.type
_entity_poly.pdbx_seq_one_letter_code
_entity_poly.pdbx_strand_id
1 'polypeptide(L)'
;MATGLERVAAKARSYPKLRFTSLAHHITPASLCMNLNKIPHNTSPGVDGLTVEETKKDFKRWLQQTLTSIHRQGYKAPPVKRAWIPKPGKKEKRHSGCSLHQ
;
A
#
# COMPACT_ATOMS: atom_id res chain seq x y z
N MET A 1 9.53 -9.42 19.88
CA MET A 1 9.91 -10.27 18.73
C MET A 1 10.09 -9.37 17.52
N ALA A 2 11.18 -9.52 16.76
CA ALA A 2 11.44 -8.65 15.62
C ALA A 2 10.52 -8.97 14.43
N THR A 3 9.95 -7.95 13.79
CA THR A 3 9.10 -8.14 12.60
C THR A 3 9.92 -8.64 11.40
N GLY A 4 9.26 -9.26 10.41
CA GLY A 4 9.91 -9.69 9.18
C GLY A 4 10.68 -8.54 8.48
N LEU A 5 10.15 -7.33 8.53
CA LEU A 5 10.77 -6.13 7.96
C LEU A 5 11.99 -5.65 8.76
N GLU A 6 11.96 -5.73 10.09
CA GLU A 6 13.13 -5.42 10.92
C GLU A 6 14.31 -6.35 10.60
N ARG A 7 14.03 -7.62 10.31
CA ARG A 7 15.05 -8.59 9.87
C ARG A 7 15.61 -8.24 8.50
N VAL A 8 14.77 -7.79 7.56
CA VAL A 8 15.22 -7.27 6.26
C VAL A 8 16.12 -6.06 6.45
N ALA A 9 15.71 -5.10 7.27
CA ALA A 9 16.49 -3.89 7.55
C ALA A 9 17.83 -4.19 8.22
N ALA A 10 17.85 -5.11 9.20
CA ALA A 10 19.08 -5.56 9.82
C ALA A 10 20.03 -6.22 8.80
N LYS A 11 19.50 -7.12 7.96
CA LYS A 11 20.29 -7.81 6.93
C LYS A 11 20.82 -6.86 5.87
N ALA A 12 20.04 -5.85 5.47
CA ALA A 12 20.46 -4.80 4.54
C ALA A 12 21.61 -3.96 5.11
N ARG A 13 21.57 -3.63 6.41
CA ARG A 13 22.66 -2.92 7.09
C ARG A 13 23.93 -3.75 7.19
N SER A 14 23.80 -5.04 7.54
CA SER A 14 24.96 -5.93 7.69
C SER A 14 25.60 -6.33 6.37
N TYR A 15 24.84 -6.37 5.27
CA TYR A 15 25.32 -6.83 3.97
C TYR A 15 24.91 -5.85 2.86
N PRO A 16 25.64 -4.73 2.67
CA PRO A 16 25.25 -3.67 1.75
C PRO A 16 25.27 -4.09 0.27
N LYS A 17 26.00 -5.15 -0.08
CA LYS A 17 26.03 -5.72 -1.44
C LYS A 17 24.97 -6.80 -1.69
N LEU A 18 24.21 -7.19 -0.67
CA LEU A 18 23.18 -8.23 -0.78
C LEU A 18 22.00 -7.73 -1.61
N ARG A 19 21.56 -8.53 -2.59
CA ARG A 19 20.37 -8.26 -3.39
C ARG A 19 19.21 -9.12 -2.89
N PHE A 20 18.14 -8.48 -2.42
CA PHE A 20 16.90 -9.18 -2.09
C PHE A 20 16.17 -9.52 -3.40
N THR A 21 15.88 -10.79 -3.63
CA THR A 21 15.25 -11.27 -4.87
C THR A 21 13.72 -11.26 -4.79
N SER A 22 13.14 -11.35 -3.60
CA SER A 22 11.70 -11.23 -3.38
C SER A 22 11.41 -10.77 -1.96
N LEU A 23 10.55 -9.75 -1.82
CA LEU A 23 9.97 -9.31 -0.54
C LEU A 23 8.50 -9.72 -0.39
N ALA A 24 7.92 -10.33 -1.43
CA ALA A 24 6.49 -10.65 -1.46
C ALA A 24 6.06 -11.63 -0.36
N HIS A 25 6.97 -12.46 0.14
CA HIS A 25 6.73 -13.39 1.24
C HIS A 25 6.47 -12.70 2.59
N HIS A 26 6.83 -11.41 2.73
CA HIS A 26 6.46 -10.61 3.90
C HIS A 26 5.04 -10.04 3.81
N ILE A 27 4.43 -10.07 2.63
CA ILE A 27 3.05 -9.64 2.41
C ILE A 27 2.14 -10.80 2.82
N THR A 28 1.62 -10.71 4.04
CA THR A 28 0.75 -11.71 4.68
C THR A 28 -0.64 -11.10 4.96
N PRO A 29 -1.69 -11.91 5.09
CA PRO A 29 -3.03 -11.42 5.49
C PRO A 29 -2.98 -10.53 6.74
N ALA A 30 -2.20 -10.90 7.75
CA ALA A 30 -2.04 -10.14 8.98
C ALA A 30 -1.40 -8.76 8.74
N SER A 31 -0.33 -8.69 7.95
CA SER A 31 0.33 -7.41 7.61
C SER A 31 -0.60 -6.47 6.83
N LEU A 32 -1.40 -7.02 5.93
CA LEU A 32 -2.35 -6.29 5.10
C LEU A 32 -3.51 -5.74 5.92
N CYS A 33 -4.13 -6.56 6.79
CA CYS A 33 -5.12 -6.09 7.76
C CYS A 33 -4.55 -4.99 8.67
N MET A 34 -3.35 -5.18 9.22
CA MET A 34 -2.72 -4.18 10.09
C MET A 34 -2.49 -2.86 9.36
N ASN A 35 -2.03 -2.90 8.12
CA ASN A 35 -1.79 -1.70 7.32
C ASN A 35 -3.09 -1.00 6.92
N LEU A 36 -4.13 -1.75 6.52
CA LEU A 36 -5.44 -1.19 6.20
C LEU A 36 -6.07 -0.46 7.39
N ASN A 37 -5.89 -1.00 8.59
CA ASN A 37 -6.37 -0.36 9.82
C ASN A 37 -5.63 0.93 10.16
N LYS A 38 -4.39 1.11 9.68
CA LYS A 38 -3.62 2.36 9.85
C LYS A 38 -4.00 3.45 8.85
N ILE A 39 -4.75 3.13 7.80
CA ILE A 39 -5.20 4.13 6.82
C ILE A 39 -6.26 5.03 7.48
N PRO A 40 -6.07 6.37 7.49
CA PRO A 40 -7.04 7.31 8.04
C PRO A 40 -8.39 7.21 7.32
N HIS A 41 -9.48 7.34 8.08
CA HIS A 41 -10.83 7.33 7.51
C HIS A 41 -11.06 8.47 6.51
N ASN A 42 -10.48 9.65 6.77
CA ASN A 42 -10.58 10.84 5.91
C ASN A 42 -9.65 10.79 4.68
N THR A 43 -9.25 9.59 4.23
CA THR A 43 -8.43 9.47 3.03
C THR A 43 -9.34 9.56 1.80
N SER A 44 -8.93 10.35 0.80
CA SER A 44 -9.70 10.52 -0.43
C SER A 44 -9.92 9.17 -1.13
N PRO A 45 -11.14 8.92 -1.65
CA PRO A 45 -11.42 7.72 -2.43
C PRO A 45 -10.51 7.59 -3.65
N GLY A 46 -10.20 6.35 -4.01
CA GLY A 46 -9.42 6.00 -5.20
C GLY A 46 -10.11 6.39 -6.50
N VAL A 47 -9.52 5.95 -7.63
CA VAL A 47 -10.13 6.13 -8.97
C VAL A 47 -11.48 5.40 -9.08
N ASP A 48 -11.62 4.30 -8.35
CA ASP A 48 -12.84 3.50 -8.19
C ASP A 48 -13.93 4.18 -7.34
N GLY A 49 -13.61 5.27 -6.63
CA GLY A 49 -14.56 5.99 -5.78
C GLY A 49 -14.83 5.31 -4.44
N LEU A 50 -14.17 4.18 -4.14
CA LEU A 50 -14.33 3.47 -2.88
C LEU A 50 -13.61 4.21 -1.74
N THR A 51 -14.33 4.38 -0.64
CA THR A 51 -13.79 4.89 0.62
C THR A 51 -13.04 3.79 1.37
N VAL A 52 -12.15 4.18 2.28
CA VAL A 52 -11.42 3.24 3.16
C VAL A 52 -12.39 2.32 3.92
N GLU A 53 -13.57 2.81 4.27
CA GLU A 53 -14.59 2.07 5.01
C GLU A 53 -15.26 0.99 4.17
N GLU A 54 -15.59 1.31 2.92
CA GLU A 54 -16.11 0.33 1.96
C GLU A 54 -15.06 -0.72 1.65
N THR A 55 -13.81 -0.31 1.42
CA THR A 55 -12.67 -1.23 1.24
C THR A 55 -12.49 -2.16 2.44
N LYS A 56 -12.66 -1.66 3.68
CA LYS A 56 -12.60 -2.48 4.91
C LYS A 56 -13.73 -3.51 4.99
N LYS A 57 -14.95 -3.18 4.55
CA LYS A 57 -16.11 -4.08 4.58
C LYS A 57 -15.92 -5.28 3.66
N ASP A 58 -15.53 -5.01 2.41
CA ASP A 58 -15.27 -6.07 1.43
C ASP A 58 -13.86 -6.67 1.56
N PHE A 59 -13.10 -6.24 2.57
CA PHE A 59 -11.68 -6.53 2.65
C PHE A 59 -11.35 -8.03 2.65
N LYS A 60 -12.20 -8.84 3.27
CA LYS A 60 -11.95 -10.27 3.37
C LYS A 60 -12.19 -11.01 2.05
N ARG A 61 -13.06 -10.48 1.18
CA ARG A 61 -13.54 -11.17 -0.03
C ARG A 61 -12.46 -11.25 -1.11
N TRP A 62 -11.82 -10.12 -1.40
CA TRP A 62 -10.73 -9.98 -2.35
C TRP A 62 -9.33 -10.33 -1.78
N LEU A 63 -9.10 -10.27 -0.46
CA LEU A 63 -7.76 -10.42 0.15
C LEU A 63 -7.01 -11.67 -0.32
N GLN A 64 -7.68 -12.82 -0.34
CA GLN A 64 -7.04 -14.08 -0.74
C GLN A 64 -6.64 -14.06 -2.23
N GLN A 65 -7.50 -13.51 -3.09
CA GLN A 65 -7.24 -13.40 -4.52
C GLN A 65 -6.10 -12.41 -4.80
N THR A 66 -6.10 -11.26 -4.11
CA THR A 66 -5.05 -10.25 -4.21
C THR A 66 -3.70 -10.81 -3.74
N LEU A 67 -3.66 -11.48 -2.58
CA LEU A 67 -2.45 -12.14 -2.07
C LEU A 67 -1.90 -13.19 -3.04
N THR A 68 -2.78 -14.04 -3.57
CA THR A 68 -2.39 -15.06 -4.55
C THR A 68 -1.78 -14.41 -5.79
N SER A 69 -2.37 -13.32 -6.27
CA SER A 69 -1.88 -12.57 -7.42
C SER A 69 -0.53 -11.90 -7.14
N ILE A 70 -0.35 -11.30 -5.96
CA ILE A 70 0.92 -10.68 -5.53
C ILE A 70 2.03 -11.73 -5.47
N HIS A 71 1.79 -12.88 -4.86
CA HIS A 71 2.78 -13.95 -4.74
C HIS A 71 3.12 -14.58 -6.09
N ARG A 72 2.19 -14.58 -7.04
CA ARG A 72 2.42 -15.01 -8.43
C ARG A 72 2.96 -13.91 -9.34
N GLN A 73 3.29 -12.73 -8.80
CA GLN A 73 3.75 -11.57 -9.57
C GLN A 73 2.76 -11.10 -10.66
N GLY A 74 1.47 -11.45 -10.53
CA GLY A 74 0.40 -11.11 -11.46
C GLY A 74 -0.42 -9.88 -11.06
N TYR A 75 -0.20 -9.34 -9.86
CA TYR A 75 -0.96 -8.19 -9.38
C TYR A 75 -0.60 -6.92 -10.15
N LYS A 76 -1.62 -6.28 -10.74
CA LYS A 76 -1.51 -4.98 -11.42
C LYS A 76 -2.22 -3.92 -10.60
N ALA A 77 -1.46 -2.98 -10.06
CA ALA A 77 -2.01 -1.87 -9.30
C ALA A 77 -2.90 -0.99 -10.20
N PRO A 78 -4.06 -0.53 -9.72
CA PRO A 78 -4.91 0.39 -10.46
C PRO A 78 -4.22 1.77 -10.62
N PRO A 79 -4.64 2.57 -11.62
CA PRO A 79 -4.10 3.90 -11.82
C PRO A 79 -4.37 4.82 -10.62
N VAL A 80 -3.44 5.72 -10.32
CA VAL A 80 -3.51 6.66 -9.18
C VAL A 80 -4.41 7.84 -9.52
N LYS A 81 -5.34 8.20 -8.62
CA LYS A 81 -6.17 9.40 -8.76
C LYS A 81 -5.31 10.63 -8.53
N ARG A 82 -5.21 11.49 -9.55
CA ARG A 82 -4.48 12.76 -9.46
C ARG A 82 -5.46 13.85 -9.05
N ALA A 83 -5.25 14.42 -7.86
CA ALA A 83 -5.96 15.60 -7.41
C ALA A 83 -4.99 16.78 -7.37
N TRP A 84 -5.51 17.98 -7.66
CA TRP A 84 -4.76 19.22 -7.57
C TRP A 84 -5.14 19.95 -6.28
N ILE A 85 -4.22 20.00 -5.32
CA ILE A 85 -4.44 20.70 -4.05
C ILE A 85 -3.90 22.13 -4.18
N PRO A 86 -4.72 23.17 -3.96
CA PRO A 86 -4.26 24.55 -3.95
C PRO A 86 -3.28 24.78 -2.80
N LYS A 87 -2.15 25.45 -3.07
CA LYS A 87 -1.22 25.85 -2.03
C LYS A 87 -1.75 27.11 -1.33
N PRO A 88 -1.76 27.17 0.02
CA PRO A 88 -2.09 28.41 0.72
C PRO A 88 -1.10 29.51 0.32
N GLY A 89 -1.61 30.67 -0.09
CA GLY A 89 -0.83 31.86 -0.43
C GLY A 89 -0.12 31.85 -1.80
N LYS A 90 -0.32 30.85 -2.67
CA LYS A 90 0.24 30.83 -4.04
C LYS A 90 -0.78 30.36 -5.07
N LYS A 91 -0.70 30.88 -6.31
CA LYS A 91 -1.52 30.44 -7.45
C LYS A 91 -1.15 29.03 -7.96
N GLU A 92 0.02 28.52 -7.58
CA GLU A 92 0.49 27.19 -7.96
C GLU A 92 -0.24 26.07 -7.21
N LYS A 93 -0.64 25.02 -7.95
CA LYS A 93 -1.22 23.81 -7.37
C LYS A 93 -0.12 22.77 -7.14
N ARG A 94 -0.19 22.01 -6.05
CA ARG A 94 0.72 20.87 -5.79
C ARG A 94 0.15 19.61 -6.45
N HIS A 95 1.01 18.82 -7.10
CA HIS A 95 0.63 17.51 -7.59
C HIS A 95 0.53 16.54 -6.39
N SER A 96 -0.68 16.12 -6.05
CA SER A 96 -0.89 15.02 -5.10
C SER A 96 -1.32 13.78 -5.87
N GLY A 97 -0.46 12.74 -5.86
CA GLY A 97 -0.86 11.40 -6.24
C GLY A 97 -1.55 10.74 -5.05
N CYS A 98 -2.88 10.66 -5.07
CA CYS A 98 -3.64 9.92 -4.07
C CYS A 98 -3.62 8.44 -4.49
N SER A 99 -2.60 7.72 -4.03
CA SER A 99 -2.52 6.27 -4.13
C SER A 99 -3.23 5.65 -2.94
N LEU A 100 -4.51 5.32 -3.07
CA LEU A 100 -5.05 4.19 -2.32
C LEU A 100 -4.92 2.96 -3.22
N HIS A 101 -4.16 1.98 -2.74
CA HIS A 101 -4.02 0.69 -3.38
C HIS A 101 -5.22 -0.19 -3.04
N GLN A 102 -5.61 -0.97 -4.05
CA GLN A 102 -6.47 -2.13 -3.92
C GLN A 102 -5.68 -3.29 -3.27
#